data_AF-A0A2V9FYY4-F1
#
_entry.id   AF-A0A2V9FYY4-F1
#
_cell.length_a   1.000
_cell.length_b   1.000
_cell.length_c   1.000
_cell.angle_alpha   90.00
_cell.angle_beta   90.00
_cell.angle_gamma   90.00
#
_symmetry.space_group_name_H-M   'P 1'
#
loop_
_entity.id
_entity.type
_entity.pdbx_description
1 polymer ?
#
loop_
_entity_poly.entity_id
_entity_poly.type
_entity_poly.pdbx_seq_one_letter_code
_entity_poly.pdbx_strand_id
1 'polypeptide(L)' 'MADKPSDLVQGTLDMLILKTLALEPMHGYGIAVRLEQMSKGVFRLNAGSLFVAFQRLERAGL' A
#
# COMPACT_ATOMS: atom_id res chain seq x y z
N MET A 1 25.86 -3.42 -2.36
CA MET A 1 24.86 -3.23 -1.29
C MET A 1 23.49 -3.24 -1.93
N ALA A 2 22.62 -4.19 -1.56
CA ALA A 2 21.25 -4.21 -2.07
C ALA A 2 20.49 -3.01 -1.50
N ASP A 3 20.01 -2.15 -2.40
CA ASP A 3 19.09 -1.05 -2.11
C ASP A 3 17.85 -1.67 -1.43
N LYS A 4 17.70 -1.45 -0.12
CA LYS A 4 16.46 -1.82 0.56
C LYS A 4 15.40 -0.91 -0.07
N PRO A 5 14.37 -1.45 -0.75
CA PRO A 5 13.31 -0.61 -1.28
C PRO A 5 12.67 0.11 -0.09
N SER A 6 13.06 1.38 0.04
CA SER A 6 12.53 2.43 0.90
C SER A 6 11.65 1.92 2.03
N ASP A 7 12.14 1.97 3.27
CA ASP A 7 11.32 1.81 4.48
C ASP A 7 10.16 2.81 4.41
N LEU A 8 9.08 2.40 3.76
CA LEU A 8 7.91 3.23 3.62
C LEU A 8 7.34 3.31 5.02
N VAL A 9 7.42 4.52 5.59
CA VAL A 9 6.89 4.80 6.92
C VAL A 9 5.46 4.28 6.94
N GLN A 10 5.15 3.38 7.88
CA GLN A 10 3.91 2.60 7.90
C GLN A 10 2.64 3.46 7.69
N GLY A 11 2.62 4.70 8.19
CA GLY A 11 1.50 5.62 8.00
C GLY A 11 1.35 6.19 6.58
N THR A 12 2.41 6.24 5.78
CA THR A 12 2.35 6.67 4.38
C THR A 12 1.65 5.61 3.53
N LEU A 13 1.91 4.32 3.81
CA LEU A 13 1.25 3.22 3.09
C LEU A 13 -0.26 3.25 3.32
N ASP A 14 -0.67 3.44 4.57
CA ASP A 14 -2.07 3.50 4.96
C ASP A 14 -2.80 4.63 4.25
N MET A 15 -2.21 5.83 4.20
CA MET A 15 -2.81 6.95 3.46
C MET A 15 -2.92 6.68 1.96
N LEU A 16 -1.93 6.03 1.37
CA LEU A 16 -1.95 5.68 -0.06
C LEU A 16 -3.04 4.63 -0.36
N ILE A 17 -3.22 3.64 0.52
CA ILE A 17 -4.30 2.66 0.44
C ILE A 17 -5.66 3.36 0.53
N LEU A 18 -5.87 4.21 1.53
CA LEU A 18 -7.14 4.92 1.73
C LEU A 18 -7.45 5.88 0.57
N LYS A 19 -6.46 6.61 0.07
CA LYS A 19 -6.61 7.46 -1.13
C LYS A 19 -7.00 6.64 -2.36
N THR A 20 -6.48 5.43 -2.49
CA THR A 20 -6.81 4.52 -3.59
C THR A 20 -8.25 4.04 -3.48
N LEU A 21 -8.65 3.60 -2.28
CA LEU A 21 -10.03 3.14 -1.99
C LEU A 21 -11.07 4.26 -2.03
N ALA A 22 -10.67 5.51 -1.78
CA ALA A 22 -11.57 6.66 -1.85
C ALA A 22 -12.05 6.96 -3.28
N LEU A 23 -11.37 6.45 -4.31
CA LEU A 23 -11.81 6.58 -5.70
C LEU A 23 -12.88 5.55 -6.04
N GLU A 24 -12.65 4.30 -5.66
CA GLU A 24 -13.57 3.18 -5.87
C GLU A 24 -13.17 1.96 -5.00
N PRO A 25 -14.12 1.07 -4.67
CA PRO A 25 -13.81 -0.21 -4.04
C PRO A 25 -12.84 -1.03 -4.90
N MET A 26 -11.75 -1.51 -4.32
CA MET A 26 -10.72 -2.29 -5.02
C MET A 26 -10.30 -3.53 -4.23
N HIS A 27 -10.00 -4.60 -4.96
CA HIS A 27 -9.34 -5.77 -4.41
C HIS A 27 -7.90 -5.42 -4.00
N GLY A 28 -7.37 -6.06 -2.95
CA GLY A 28 -6.01 -5.77 -2.44
C GLY A 28 -4.92 -5.86 -3.51
N TYR A 29 -5.01 -6.84 -4.42
CA TYR A 29 -4.11 -6.93 -5.57
C TYR A 29 -4.20 -5.69 -6.49
N GLY A 30 -5.42 -5.19 -6.75
CA GLY A 30 -5.63 -3.99 -7.55
C GLY A 30 -5.00 -2.75 -6.89
N ILE A 31 -5.09 -2.64 -5.57
CA ILE A 31 -4.42 -1.57 -4.80
C ILE A 31 -2.90 -1.65 -4.98
N ALA A 32 -2.31 -2.84 -4.88
CA ALA A 32 -0.86 -3.01 -5.10
C ALA A 32 -0.43 -2.53 -6.49
N VAL A 33 -1.15 -2.97 -7.54
CA VAL A 33 -0.88 -2.59 -8.92
C VAL A 33 -1.05 -1.09 -9.14
N ARG A 34 -2.11 -0.49 -8.59
CA ARG A 34 -2.37 0.95 -8.68
C ARG A 34 -1.25 1.76 -8.04
N LEU A 35 -0.78 1.36 -6.85
CA LEU A 35 0.30 2.04 -6.14
C LEU A 35 1.65 1.92 -6.86
N GLU A 36 1.92 0.76 -7.47
CA GLU A 36 3.10 0.58 -8.32
C GLU A 36 3.04 1.50 -9.55
N GLN A 37 1.87 1.60 -10.21
CA GLN A 37 1.66 2.51 -11.34
C GLN A 37 1.83 3.98 -10.95
N MET A 38 1.24 4.41 -9.83
CA MET A 38 1.32 5.79 -9.35
C MET A 38 2.74 6.19 -8.96
N SER A 39 3.53 5.25 -8.44
CA SER A 39 4.93 5.45 -8.08
C SER A 39 5.91 5.29 -9.25
N LYS A 40 5.42 5.00 -10.47
CA LYS A 40 6.24 4.69 -11.66
C LYS A 40 7.23 3.53 -11.41
N GLY A 41 6.79 2.52 -10.67
CA GLY A 41 7.60 1.32 -10.37
C GLY A 41 8.66 1.51 -9.28
N VAL A 42 8.73 2.69 -8.66
CA VAL A 42 9.60 2.94 -7.49
C VAL A 42 9.07 2.19 -6.27
N PHE A 43 7.75 2.06 -6.16
CA PHE A 43 7.11 1.40 -5.04
C PHE A 43 6.59 0.02 -5.44
N ARG A 44 7.38 -1.02 -5.13
CA ARG A 44 6.97 -2.42 -5.27
C ARG A 44 6.51 -2.97 -3.95
N LEU A 45 5.20 -3.04 -3.78
CA LEU A 45 4.59 -3.66 -2.62
C LEU A 45 4.69 -5.18 -2.69
N ASN A 46 5.23 -5.79 -1.64
CA ASN A 46 5.03 -7.21 -1.41
C ASN A 46 3.66 -7.44 -0.75
N ALA A 47 3.08 -8.63 -0.99
CA ALA A 47 1.77 -8.99 -0.46
C ALA A 47 1.72 -8.99 1.09
N GLY A 48 2.83 -9.32 1.76
CA GLY A 48 2.90 -9.35 3.22
C GLY A 48 2.76 -7.97 3.87
N SER A 49 3.47 -6.97 3.35
CA SER A 49 3.39 -5.58 3.81
C SER A 49 1.99 -5.01 3.61
N LEU A 50 1.36 -5.34 2.48
CA LEU A 50 -0.01 -4.90 2.20
C LEU A 50 -1.02 -5.55 3.16
N PHE A 51 -0.87 -6.84 3.45
CA PHE A 51 -1.72 -7.54 4.41
C PHE A 51 -1.63 -6.95 5.82
N VAL A 52 -0.41 -6.66 6.29
CA VAL A 52 -0.19 -6.01 7.60
C VAL A 52 -0.80 -4.60 7.64
N ALA A 53 -0.74 -3.86 6.53
CA ALA A 53 -1.39 -2.55 6.42
C ALA A 53 -2.92 -2.65 6.50
N PHE A 54 -3.54 -3.61 5.80
CA PHE A 54 -4.98 -3.84 5.89
C PHE A 54 -5.42 -4.23 7.31
N GLN A 55 -4.70 -5.15 7.97
CA GLN A 55 -5.02 -5.50 9.36
C GLN A 55 -4.93 -4.30 10.30
N ARG A 56 -4.00 -3.39 10.06
CA ARG A 56 -3.86 -2.16 10.87
C ARG A 56 -5.01 -1.19 10.62
N LEU A 57 -5.38 -0.98 9.37
CA LEU A 57 -6.53 -0.15 8.98
C LEU A 57 -7.84 -0.70 9.56
N GLU A 58 -8.07 -2.00 9.43
CA GLU A 58 -9.24 -2.69 9.99
C GLU A 58 -9.31 -2.54 11.52
N ARG A 59 -8.18 -2.72 12.22
CA ARG A 59 -8.10 -2.50 13.68
C ARG A 59 -8.34 -1.04 14.07
N ALA A 60 -8.05 -0.10 13.19
CA ALA A 60 -8.35 1.32 13.38
C ALA A 60 -9.81 1.68 13.04
N GLY A 61 -10.59 0.75 12.49
CA GLY A 61 -11.97 0.98 12.07
C GLY A 61 -12.08 1.82 10.79
N LEU A 62 -11.07 1.77 9.93
CA LEU A 62 -10.97 2.50 8.66
C LEU A 62 -11.23 1.60 7.45
#